data_AF-A0A5U6TK70-F1
#
_entry.id   AF-A0A5U6TK70-F1
#
_cell.length_a   1.000
_cell.length_b   1.000
_cell.length_c   1.000
_cell.angle_alpha   90.00
_cell.angle_beta   90.00
_cell.angle_gamma   90.00
#
_symmetry.space_group_name_H-M   'P 1'
#
loop_
_entity.id
_entity.type
_entity.pdbx_description
1 polymer ?
#
loop_
_entity_poly.entity_id
_entity_poly.type
_entity_poly.pdbx_seq_one_letter_code
_entity_poly.pdbx_strand_id
1 'polypeptide(L)'
;MRENAEMALSSAIGEQVAKIAGAVWIHNLHSTGEEKMAIQTPEGRTITTSLKPSDVCDLICAFMYPAMRTVHGDKWKLATTAEFDMWLNNDGMLTDYGITKWQMLVSHIANAIDHVGYGDAKH
;
A
#
# COMPACT_ATOMS: atom_id res chain seq x y z
N MET A 1 -19.22 21.09 -14.06
CA MET A 1 -19.11 19.77 -14.77
C MET A 1 -17.77 19.08 -14.49
N ARG A 2 -16.62 19.79 -14.59
CA ARG A 2 -15.29 19.25 -14.27
C ARG A 2 -15.09 18.86 -12.79
N GLU A 3 -15.54 19.69 -11.86
CA GLU A 3 -15.44 19.40 -10.41
C GLU A 3 -16.21 18.14 -9.99
N ASN A 4 -17.40 17.91 -10.55
CA ASN A 4 -18.19 16.70 -10.26
C ASN A 4 -17.48 15.42 -10.77
N ALA A 5 -16.80 15.49 -11.92
CA ALA A 5 -16.03 14.37 -12.46
C ALA A 5 -14.78 14.09 -11.61
N GLU A 6 -14.08 15.13 -11.17
CA GLU A 6 -12.92 14.98 -10.27
C GLU A 6 -13.31 14.43 -8.89
N MET A 7 -14.46 14.82 -8.38
CA MET A 7 -15.00 14.30 -7.13
C MET A 7 -15.38 12.82 -7.24
N ALA A 8 -16.10 12.45 -8.30
CA ALA A 8 -16.46 11.05 -8.57
C ALA A 8 -15.20 10.15 -8.69
N LEU A 9 -14.17 10.62 -9.40
CA LEU A 9 -12.91 9.90 -9.52
C LEU A 9 -12.18 9.77 -8.16
N SER A 10 -12.25 10.80 -7.32
CA SER A 10 -11.64 10.77 -5.99
C SER A 10 -12.36 9.78 -5.06
N SER A 11 -13.69 9.73 -5.12
CA SER A 11 -14.48 8.74 -4.38
C SER A 11 -14.18 7.32 -4.85
N ALA A 12 -14.13 7.08 -6.16
CA ALA A 12 -13.83 5.76 -6.74
C ALA A 12 -12.45 5.23 -6.30
N ILE A 13 -11.43 6.11 -6.30
CA ILE A 13 -10.10 5.77 -5.79
C ILE A 13 -10.14 5.44 -4.30
N GLY A 14 -10.88 6.21 -3.49
CA GLY A 14 -11.05 5.94 -2.07
C GLY A 14 -11.66 4.55 -1.80
N GLU A 15 -12.69 4.18 -2.56
CA GLU A 15 -13.30 2.84 -2.48
C GLU A 15 -12.33 1.73 -2.88
N GLN A 16 -11.54 1.93 -3.94
CA GLN A 16 -10.52 0.97 -4.36
C GLN A 16 -9.44 0.78 -3.29
N VAL A 17 -8.96 1.85 -2.67
CA VAL A 17 -7.97 1.76 -1.57
C VAL A 17 -8.52 0.97 -0.40
N ALA A 18 -9.78 1.21 -0.01
CA ALA A 18 -10.41 0.44 1.06
C ALA A 18 -10.48 -1.06 0.73
N LYS A 19 -10.81 -1.41 -0.52
CA LYS A 19 -10.82 -2.81 -0.99
C LYS A 19 -9.43 -3.43 -0.96
N ILE A 20 -8.42 -2.72 -1.46
CA ILE A 20 -7.01 -3.17 -1.43
C ILE A 20 -6.54 -3.37 0.00
N ALA A 21 -6.83 -2.44 0.90
CA ALA A 21 -6.46 -2.54 2.31
C ALA A 21 -7.06 -3.80 2.96
N GLY A 22 -8.33 -4.09 2.68
CA GLY A 22 -8.97 -5.34 3.11
C GLY A 22 -8.30 -6.59 2.51
N ALA A 23 -8.03 -6.59 1.21
CA ALA A 23 -7.41 -7.72 0.51
C ALA A 23 -5.99 -8.02 1.02
N VAL A 24 -5.18 -6.97 1.26
CA VAL A 24 -3.84 -7.09 1.85
C VAL A 24 -3.92 -7.68 3.25
N TRP A 25 -4.84 -7.19 4.08
CA TRP A 25 -5.03 -7.68 5.44
C TRP A 25 -5.45 -9.17 5.46
N ILE A 26 -6.43 -9.55 4.63
CA ILE A 26 -6.87 -10.94 4.47
C ILE A 26 -5.73 -11.82 3.98
N HIS A 27 -4.98 -11.37 2.97
CA HIS A 27 -3.84 -12.11 2.43
C HIS A 27 -2.77 -12.36 3.50
N ASN A 28 -2.45 -11.35 4.31
CA ASN A 28 -1.50 -11.51 5.41
C ASN A 28 -2.01 -12.52 6.43
N LEU A 29 -3.24 -12.35 6.92
CA LEU A 29 -3.86 -13.24 7.90
C LEU A 29 -3.90 -14.69 7.40
N HIS A 30 -4.21 -14.90 6.12
CA HIS A 30 -4.23 -16.21 5.50
C HIS A 30 -2.83 -16.83 5.41
N SER A 31 -1.81 -16.03 5.09
CA SER A 31 -0.44 -16.50 4.86
C SER A 31 0.32 -16.78 6.16
N THR A 32 0.08 -16.00 7.21
CA THR A 32 0.83 -16.07 8.47
C THR A 32 0.02 -16.63 9.64
N GLY A 33 -1.31 -16.64 9.55
CA GLY A 33 -2.21 -16.96 10.66
C GLY A 33 -2.33 -15.85 11.71
N GLU A 34 -1.70 -14.69 11.51
CA GLU A 34 -1.67 -13.59 12.48
C GLU A 34 -1.99 -12.24 11.83
N GLU A 35 -2.58 -11.32 12.60
CA GLU A 35 -2.73 -9.89 12.22
C GLU A 35 -1.42 -9.10 12.43
N LYS A 36 -0.29 -9.75 12.16
CA LYS A 36 1.05 -9.19 12.26
C LYS A 36 1.82 -9.49 10.98
N MET A 37 2.77 -8.62 10.68
CA MET A 37 3.71 -8.79 9.59
C MET A 37 5.13 -8.66 10.12
N ALA A 38 6.03 -9.46 9.56
CA ALA A 38 7.46 -9.34 9.77
C ALA A 38 8.07 -8.56 8.59
N ILE A 39 8.76 -7.46 8.90
CA ILE A 39 9.49 -6.65 7.93
C ILE A 39 10.97 -6.97 8.12
N GLN A 40 11.58 -7.54 7.09
CA GLN A 40 13.02 -7.76 7.06
C GLN A 40 13.69 -6.57 6.37
N THR A 41 14.57 -5.91 7.10
CA THR A 41 15.35 -4.77 6.62
C THR A 41 16.60 -5.22 5.87
N PRO A 42 17.13 -4.41 4.92
CA PRO A 42 18.41 -4.67 4.26
C PRO A 42 19.58 -4.89 5.24
N GLU A 43 19.61 -4.20 6.37
CA GLU A 43 20.64 -4.39 7.41
C GLU A 43 20.46 -5.66 8.25
N GLY A 44 19.44 -6.48 7.94
CA GLY A 44 19.23 -7.79 8.57
C GLY A 44 18.41 -7.75 9.86
N ARG A 45 17.82 -6.61 10.22
CA ARG A 45 16.86 -6.50 11.33
C ARG A 45 15.51 -7.05 10.90
N THR A 46 14.84 -7.78 11.81
CA THR A 46 13.47 -8.23 11.63
C THR A 46 12.58 -7.50 12.61
N ILE A 47 11.61 -6.74 12.08
CA ILE A 47 10.66 -5.98 12.87
C ILE A 47 9.28 -6.62 12.71
N THR A 48 8.70 -7.06 13.82
CA THR A 48 7.33 -7.56 13.83
C THR A 48 6.39 -6.44 14.28
N THR A 49 5.43 -6.10 13.43
CA THR A 49 4.40 -5.10 13.74
C THR A 49 3.02 -5.64 13.45
N SER A 50 2.00 -5.12 14.13
CA SER A 50 0.62 -5.32 13.71
C SER A 50 0.42 -4.76 12.31
N LEU A 51 -0.39 -5.45 11.49
CA LEU A 51 -0.83 -4.96 10.19
C LEU A 51 -2.33 -4.70 10.25
N LYS A 52 -2.73 -3.44 10.18
CA LYS A 52 -4.12 -3.00 10.09
C LYS A 52 -4.40 -2.50 8.67
N PRO A 53 -5.66 -2.58 8.20
CA PRO A 53 -6.04 -1.98 6.93
C PRO A 53 -5.66 -0.50 6.81
N SER A 54 -5.70 0.26 7.91
CA SER A 54 -5.27 1.67 7.93
C SER A 54 -3.80 1.86 7.55
N ASP A 55 -2.93 0.92 7.93
CA ASP A 55 -1.49 1.01 7.61
C ASP A 55 -1.27 0.91 6.10
N VAL A 56 -2.07 0.09 5.41
CA VAL A 56 -2.05 -0.02 3.94
C VAL A 56 -2.52 1.28 3.29
N CYS A 57 -3.61 1.87 3.80
CA CYS A 57 -4.11 3.16 3.34
C CYS A 57 -3.06 4.27 3.51
N ASP A 58 -2.40 4.31 4.66
CA ASP A 58 -1.37 5.30 4.97
C ASP A 58 -0.17 5.16 4.04
N LEU A 59 0.29 3.94 3.74
CA LEU A 59 1.37 3.71 2.80
C LEU A 59 1.03 4.12 1.37
N ILE A 60 -0.19 3.83 0.93
CA ILE A 60 -0.67 4.28 -0.38
C ILE A 60 -0.71 5.82 -0.42
N CYS A 61 -1.24 6.46 0.62
CA CYS A 61 -1.35 7.91 0.69
C CYS A 61 0.03 8.59 0.76
N ALA A 62 0.94 8.06 1.57
CA ALA A 62 2.23 8.67 1.86
C ALA A 62 3.27 8.41 0.76
N PHE A 63 3.17 7.29 0.03
CA PHE A 63 4.17 6.92 -0.96
C PHE A 63 3.61 6.85 -2.37
N MET A 64 2.56 6.06 -2.57
CA MET A 64 2.07 5.76 -3.92
C MET A 64 1.43 6.97 -4.59
N TYR A 65 0.61 7.74 -3.88
CA TYR A 65 -0.01 8.95 -4.45
C TYR A 65 1.01 10.02 -4.84
N PRO A 66 2.00 10.40 -4.00
CA PRO A 66 3.07 11.29 -4.43
C PRO A 66 3.81 10.78 -5.67
N ALA A 67 4.19 9.50 -5.69
CA ALA A 67 4.88 8.92 -6.85
C ALA A 67 4.03 9.01 -8.13
N MET A 68 2.74 8.65 -8.06
CA MET A 68 1.82 8.73 -9.19
C MET A 68 1.62 10.17 -9.66
N ARG A 69 1.53 11.14 -8.74
CA ARG A 69 1.45 12.57 -9.06
C ARG A 69 2.69 13.06 -9.78
N THR A 70 3.87 12.67 -9.32
CA THR A 70 5.15 13.04 -9.94
C THR A 70 5.28 12.48 -11.35
N VAL A 71 4.90 11.21 -11.56
CA VAL A 71 5.07 10.52 -12.85
C VAL A 71 4.00 10.92 -13.88
N HIS A 72 2.75 11.08 -13.46
CA HIS A 72 1.60 11.24 -14.37
C HIS A 72 0.97 12.64 -14.37
N GLY A 73 1.44 13.55 -13.51
CA GLY A 73 0.91 14.91 -13.41
C GLY A 73 -0.60 14.92 -13.19
N ASP A 74 -1.34 15.71 -13.95
CA ASP A 74 -2.80 15.85 -13.83
C ASP A 74 -3.58 14.54 -14.04
N LYS A 75 -2.97 13.55 -14.71
CA LYS A 75 -3.61 12.25 -15.00
C LYS A 75 -3.39 11.21 -13.90
N TRP A 76 -2.73 11.57 -12.80
CA TRP A 76 -2.34 10.63 -11.74
C TRP A 76 -3.51 9.83 -11.20
N LYS A 77 -4.68 10.46 -10.99
CA LYS A 77 -5.87 9.77 -10.47
C LYS A 77 -6.30 8.62 -11.39
N LEU A 78 -6.38 8.87 -12.70
CA LEU A 78 -6.76 7.85 -13.68
C LEU A 78 -5.72 6.73 -13.75
N ALA A 79 -4.43 7.07 -13.73
CA ALA A 79 -3.36 6.09 -13.71
C ALA A 79 -3.39 5.22 -12.44
N THR A 80 -3.66 5.84 -11.29
CA THR A 80 -3.83 5.14 -10.01
C THR A 80 -5.02 4.20 -10.00
N THR A 81 -6.17 4.61 -10.55
CA THR A 81 -7.33 3.73 -10.70
C THR A 81 -7.00 2.50 -11.54
N ALA A 82 -6.37 2.69 -12.70
CA ALA A 82 -5.99 1.58 -13.58
C ALA A 82 -4.96 0.65 -12.93
N GLU A 83 -4.00 1.21 -12.18
CA GLU A 83 -3.03 0.44 -11.41
C GLU A 83 -3.73 -0.42 -10.35
N PHE A 84 -4.67 0.15 -9.61
CA PHE A 84 -5.42 -0.57 -8.57
C PHE A 84 -6.35 -1.65 -9.10
N ASP A 85 -6.91 -1.47 -10.30
CA ASP A 85 -7.71 -2.52 -10.96
C ASP A 85 -6.89 -3.80 -11.22
N MET A 86 -5.56 -3.68 -11.38
CA MET A 86 -4.68 -4.84 -11.56
C MET A 86 -4.32 -5.55 -10.25
N TRP A 87 -4.53 -4.90 -9.10
CA TRP A 87 -4.17 -5.48 -7.80
C TRP A 87 -5.17 -6.52 -7.34
N LEU A 88 -6.43 -6.42 -7.77
CA LEU A 88 -7.52 -7.27 -7.31
C LEU A 88 -8.02 -8.17 -8.44
N ASN A 89 -8.33 -9.42 -8.11
CA ASN A 89 -9.05 -10.31 -9.00
C ASN A 89 -10.57 -10.08 -8.90
N ASN A 90 -11.35 -10.83 -9.68
CA ASN A 90 -12.81 -10.73 -9.70
C ASN A 90 -13.47 -11.05 -8.34
N ASP A 91 -12.78 -11.78 -7.47
CA ASP A 91 -13.26 -12.14 -6.12
C ASP A 91 -12.83 -11.09 -5.06
N GLY A 92 -12.16 -10.01 -5.47
CA GLY A 92 -11.66 -8.98 -4.56
C GLY A 92 -10.44 -9.39 -3.74
N MET A 93 -9.76 -10.47 -4.12
CA MET A 93 -8.50 -10.92 -3.51
C MET A 93 -7.31 -10.35 -4.28
N LEU A 94 -6.14 -10.27 -3.63
CA LEU A 94 -4.93 -9.83 -4.32
C LEU A 94 -4.56 -10.80 -5.45
N THR A 95 -4.21 -10.24 -6.60
CA THR A 95 -3.50 -10.95 -7.67
C THR A 95 -2.02 -11.10 -7.33
N ASP A 96 -1.28 -11.93 -8.06
CA ASP A 96 0.18 -11.99 -7.95
C ASP A 96 0.84 -10.61 -8.19
N TYR A 97 0.26 -9.81 -9.09
CA TYR A 97 0.67 -8.44 -9.32
C TYR A 97 0.44 -7.56 -8.08
N GLY A 98 -0.75 -7.64 -7.48
CA GLY A 98 -1.07 -6.92 -6.24
C GLY A 98 -0.17 -7.31 -5.07
N ILE A 99 0.11 -8.60 -4.90
CA ILE A 99 1.06 -9.11 -3.88
C ILE A 99 2.45 -8.52 -4.11
N THR A 100 2.94 -8.56 -5.35
CA THR A 100 4.26 -8.00 -5.70
C THR A 100 4.32 -6.51 -5.38
N LYS A 101 3.28 -5.75 -5.72
CA LYS A 101 3.23 -4.31 -5.46
C LYS A 101 3.14 -3.99 -3.98
N TRP A 102 2.37 -4.76 -3.21
CA TRP A 102 2.37 -4.66 -1.76
C TRP A 102 3.77 -4.90 -1.18
N GLN A 103 4.48 -5.95 -1.63
CA GLN A 103 5.85 -6.22 -1.20
C GLN A 103 6.83 -5.10 -1.56
N MET A 104 6.63 -4.41 -2.69
CA MET A 104 7.42 -3.21 -3.02
C MET A 104 7.18 -2.07 -2.02
N LEU A 105 5.94 -1.83 -1.58
CA LEU A 105 5.64 -0.82 -0.55
C LEU A 105 6.27 -1.19 0.79
N VAL A 106 6.18 -2.46 1.19
CA VAL A 106 6.83 -2.96 2.41
C VAL A 106 8.35 -2.79 2.33
N SER A 107 8.95 -3.07 1.16
CA SER A 107 10.38 -2.89 0.92
C SER A 107 10.79 -1.42 1.01
N HIS A 108 9.94 -0.49 0.57
CA HIS A 108 10.18 0.93 0.75
C HIS A 108 10.28 1.31 2.24
N ILE A 109 9.37 0.78 3.06
CA ILE A 109 9.42 0.97 4.52
C ILE A 109 10.63 0.30 5.16
N ALA A 110 10.97 -0.92 4.75
CA ALA A 110 12.14 -1.62 5.24
C ALA A 110 13.42 -0.79 5.06
N ASN A 111 13.59 -0.18 3.88
CA ASN A 111 14.70 0.74 3.62
C ASN A 111 14.62 2.01 4.48
N ALA A 112 13.43 2.59 4.64
CA ALA A 112 13.25 3.80 5.43
C ALA A 112 13.59 3.57 6.92
N ILE A 113 13.30 2.39 7.47
CA ILE A 113 13.63 2.06 8.86
C ILE A 113 15.15 2.06 9.10
N ASP A 114 15.94 1.53 8.16
CA ASP A 114 17.41 1.59 8.20
C ASP A 114 17.91 3.03 8.08
N HIS A 115 17.37 3.82 7.15
CA HIS A 115 17.85 5.19 6.94
C HIS A 115 17.50 6.16 8.08
N VAL A 116 16.37 5.94 8.77
CA VAL A 116 15.87 6.85 9.80
C VAL A 116 16.27 6.39 11.22
N GLY A 117 16.81 5.18 11.37
CA GLY A 117 17.09 4.58 12.69
C GLY A 117 15.81 4.34 13.51
N TYR A 118 14.67 4.14 12.84
CA TYR A 118 13.37 4.01 13.52
C TYR A 118 13.35 2.69 14.32
N GLY A 119 13.35 2.80 15.65
CA GLY A 119 13.51 1.65 16.56
C GLY A 119 14.87 1.59 17.26
N ASP A 120 15.83 2.45 16.89
CA ASP A 120 17.05 2.63 17.65
C ASP A 120 16.74 3.49 18.87
N ALA A 121 16.33 2.84 19.96
CA ALA A 121 16.63 3.37 21.28
C ALA A 121 18.16 3.53 21.31
N LYS A 122 18.64 4.77 21.18
CA LYS A 122 20.03 5.13 21.43
C LYS A 122 20.38 4.64 22.83
N HIS A 123 21.04 3.49 22.92
CA HIS A 123 21.69 2.99 24.12
C HIS A 123 23.16 3.42 24.11
#